data_AF-A0A1Q7WQU5-F1
#
_entry.id   AF-A0A1Q7WQU5-F1
#
_cell.length_a   1.000
_cell.length_b   1.000
_cell.length_c   1.000
_cell.angle_alpha   90.00
_cell.angle_beta   90.00
_cell.angle_gamma   90.00
#
_symmetry.space_group_name_H-M   'P 1'
#
loop_
_entity.id
_entity.type
_entity.pdbx_description
1 polymer ?
#
loop_
_entity_poly.entity_id
_entity_poly.type
_entity_poly.pdbx_seq_one_letter_code
_entity_poly.pdbx_strand_id
1 'polypeptide(L)'
;MTQNIGADAGSNELSASLRRNIQALRERRTRERMSASFEERLANAITGFTGSMRFVYLHLAIYGAWIISNLIPQVPHFDPTFVILAMAASVEAIFLSTFVLISQNRAMDESDKRDDLDLHINLLTEHELTRLIEMVAAVAQKLEVRTAADQEIGEITKDVAPEAVLSEIEENSPAQ
;
A
#
# COMPACT_ATOMS: atom_id res chain seq x y z
N MET A 1 -9.27 -38.11 -36.37
CA MET A 1 -10.00 -36.98 -35.75
C MET A 1 -9.79 -37.09 -34.24
N THR A 2 -8.58 -36.78 -33.76
CA THR A 2 -8.15 -37.03 -32.38
C THR A 2 -7.01 -36.07 -32.04
N GLN A 3 -7.35 -34.85 -31.65
CA GLN A 3 -6.45 -33.97 -30.88
C GLN A 3 -7.20 -32.67 -30.56
N ASN A 4 -7.66 -32.51 -29.30
CA ASN A 4 -7.70 -31.23 -28.58
C ASN A 4 -8.10 -31.37 -27.08
N ILE A 5 -8.50 -32.56 -26.62
CA ILE A 5 -9.10 -32.72 -25.27
C ILE A 5 -8.11 -32.43 -24.12
N GLY A 6 -6.79 -32.51 -24.33
CA GLY A 6 -5.79 -32.31 -23.28
C GLY A 6 -5.47 -30.85 -22.91
N ALA A 7 -5.61 -29.90 -23.85
CA ALA A 7 -5.29 -28.48 -23.60
C ALA A 7 -6.42 -27.76 -22.86
N ASP A 8 -7.68 -28.12 -23.13
CA ASP A 8 -8.85 -27.60 -22.43
C ASP A 8 -8.95 -28.12 -20.98
N ALA A 9 -8.46 -29.32 -20.69
CA ALA A 9 -8.49 -29.88 -19.34
C ALA A 9 -7.53 -29.13 -18.38
N GLY A 10 -6.30 -28.87 -18.81
CA GLY A 10 -5.29 -28.18 -17.98
C GLY A 10 -5.59 -26.70 -17.75
N SER A 11 -6.17 -26.01 -18.74
CA SER A 11 -6.61 -24.62 -18.59
C SER A 11 -7.83 -24.52 -17.65
N ASN A 12 -8.75 -25.49 -17.68
CA ASN A 12 -9.86 -25.55 -16.75
C ASN A 12 -9.41 -25.81 -15.31
N GLU A 13 -8.44 -26.70 -15.08
CA GLU A 13 -7.90 -26.97 -13.75
C GLU A 13 -7.12 -25.79 -13.16
N LEU A 14 -6.26 -25.14 -13.95
CA LEU A 14 -5.53 -23.94 -13.53
C LEU A 14 -6.51 -22.81 -13.19
N SER A 15 -7.54 -22.62 -14.02
CA SER A 15 -8.57 -21.62 -13.76
C SER A 15 -9.44 -21.97 -12.55
N ALA A 16 -9.68 -23.26 -12.27
CA ALA A 16 -10.40 -23.71 -11.09
C ALA A 16 -9.59 -23.49 -9.81
N SER A 17 -8.28 -23.77 -9.85
CA SER A 17 -7.35 -23.50 -8.75
C SER A 17 -7.22 -22.00 -8.45
N LEU A 18 -7.02 -21.18 -9.49
CA LEU A 18 -6.95 -19.73 -9.37
C LEU A 18 -8.24 -19.15 -8.79
N ARG A 19 -9.40 -19.63 -9.25
CA ARG A 19 -10.73 -19.19 -8.79
C ARG A 19 -10.99 -19.58 -7.33
N ARG A 20 -10.55 -20.77 -6.90
CA ARG A 20 -10.56 -21.18 -5.49
C ARG A 20 -9.65 -20.29 -4.64
N ASN A 21 -8.44 -19.99 -5.09
CA ASN A 21 -7.52 -19.10 -4.37
C ASN A 21 -8.08 -17.69 -4.25
N ILE A 22 -8.68 -17.14 -5.32
CA ILE A 22 -9.34 -15.84 -5.30
C ILE A 22 -10.52 -15.84 -4.32
N GLN A 23 -11.34 -16.90 -4.30
CA GLN A 23 -12.44 -17.03 -3.35
C GLN A 23 -11.94 -17.10 -1.90
N ALA A 24 -10.92 -17.90 -1.62
CA ALA A 24 -10.32 -18.02 -0.29
C ALA A 24 -9.76 -16.67 0.22
N LEU A 25 -9.06 -15.92 -0.65
CA LEU A 25 -8.59 -14.58 -0.33
C LEU A 25 -9.73 -13.60 -0.08
N ARG A 26 -10.80 -13.67 -0.87
CA ARG A 26 -11.98 -12.82 -0.72
C ARG A 26 -12.71 -13.11 0.59
N GLU A 27 -12.88 -14.38 0.94
CA GLU A 27 -13.49 -14.79 2.22
C GLU A 27 -12.66 -14.35 3.41
N ARG A 28 -11.32 -14.47 3.36
CA ARG A 28 -10.44 -13.93 4.42
C ARG A 28 -10.63 -12.42 4.61
N ARG A 29 -10.51 -11.63 3.53
CA ARG A 29 -10.72 -10.17 3.62
C ARG A 29 -12.10 -9.80 4.12
N THR A 30 -13.12 -10.57 3.76
CA THR A 30 -14.50 -10.30 4.21
C THR A 30 -14.64 -10.62 5.69
N ARG A 31 -14.02 -11.70 6.17
CA ARG A 31 -14.02 -12.11 7.58
C ARG A 31 -13.28 -11.10 8.46
N GLU A 32 -12.13 -10.61 8.01
CA GLU A 32 -11.37 -9.53 8.65
C GLU A 32 -12.18 -8.23 8.74
N ARG A 33 -12.89 -7.86 7.65
CA ARG A 33 -13.78 -6.70 7.65
C ARG A 33 -15.00 -6.85 8.56
N MET A 34 -15.52 -8.07 8.73
CA MET A 34 -16.65 -8.33 9.62
C MET A 34 -16.25 -8.43 11.09
N SER A 35 -14.99 -8.75 11.39
CA SER A 35 -14.44 -8.72 12.75
C SER A 35 -13.94 -7.33 13.19
N ALA A 36 -14.02 -6.33 12.31
CA ALA A 36 -13.53 -4.99 12.61
C ALA A 36 -14.31 -4.39 13.79
N SER A 37 -13.56 -3.98 14.83
CA SER A 37 -14.14 -3.34 16.02
C SER A 37 -14.90 -2.07 15.65
N PHE A 38 -15.83 -1.63 16.50
CA PHE A 38 -16.56 -0.37 16.32
C PHE A 38 -15.60 0.82 16.14
N GLU A 39 -14.48 0.81 16.88
CA GLU A 39 -13.40 1.79 16.80
C GLU A 39 -12.71 1.79 15.43
N GLU A 40 -12.49 0.60 14.86
CA GLU A 40 -11.83 0.41 13.57
C GLU A 40 -12.72 0.87 12.40
N ARG A 41 -14.04 0.63 12.53
CA ARG A 41 -15.04 1.14 11.59
C ARG A 41 -15.14 2.66 11.65
N LEU A 42 -15.12 3.23 12.85
CA LEU A 42 -15.12 4.67 13.06
C LEU A 42 -13.84 5.31 12.49
N ALA A 43 -12.67 4.73 12.77
CA ALA A 43 -11.39 5.18 12.24
C ALA A 43 -11.37 5.17 10.70
N ASN A 44 -11.86 4.10 10.07
CA ASN A 44 -11.93 4.02 8.61
C ASN A 44 -12.91 5.04 8.00
N ALA A 45 -14.05 5.29 8.65
CA ALA A 45 -15.00 6.31 8.23
C ALA A 45 -14.38 7.72 8.31
N ILE A 46 -13.68 8.03 9.40
CA ILE A 46 -13.03 9.32 9.60
C ILE A 46 -11.87 9.50 8.62
N THR A 47 -11.02 8.48 8.42
CA THR A 47 -9.94 8.49 7.40
C THR A 47 -10.47 8.88 6.02
N GLY A 48 -11.56 8.24 5.58
CA GLY A 48 -12.15 8.53 4.27
C GLY A 48 -12.85 9.90 4.20
N PHE A 49 -13.36 10.39 5.32
CA PHE A 49 -14.06 11.66 5.40
C PHE A 49 -13.10 12.85 5.44
N THR A 50 -12.11 12.84 6.35
CA THR A 50 -11.15 13.93 6.52
C THR A 50 -10.21 14.08 5.32
N GLY A 51 -9.93 12.99 4.60
CA GLY A 51 -9.15 13.04 3.35
C GLY A 51 -9.93 13.52 2.12
N SER A 52 -11.23 13.84 2.23
CA SER A 52 -12.08 14.19 1.10
C SER A 52 -12.31 15.70 0.97
N MET A 53 -12.33 16.22 -0.27
CA MET A 53 -12.69 17.62 -0.53
C MET A 53 -14.11 17.98 -0.06
N ARG A 54 -15.00 16.99 0.09
CA ARG A 54 -16.36 17.17 0.64
C ARG A 54 -16.35 17.73 2.06
N PHE A 55 -15.37 17.32 2.87
CA PHE A 55 -15.20 17.81 4.23
C PHE A 55 -14.95 19.31 4.26
N VAL A 56 -14.04 19.78 3.41
CA VAL A 56 -13.67 21.20 3.27
C VAL A 56 -14.89 22.04 2.88
N TYR A 57 -15.67 21.59 1.89
CA TYR A 57 -16.88 22.31 1.48
C TYR A 57 -17.95 22.35 2.57
N LEU A 58 -18.13 21.26 3.33
CA LEU A 58 -19.07 21.22 4.45
C LEU A 58 -18.65 22.23 5.55
N HIS A 59 -17.38 22.24 5.93
CA HIS A 59 -16.85 23.21 6.89
C HIS A 59 -17.01 24.65 6.40
N LEU A 60 -16.68 24.91 5.14
CA LEU A 60 -16.83 26.23 4.55
C LEU A 60 -18.30 26.69 4.56
N ALA A 61 -19.23 25.78 4.27
CA ALA A 61 -20.66 26.07 4.31
C ALA A 61 -21.15 26.33 5.73
N ILE A 62 -20.74 25.53 6.72
CA ILE A 62 -21.14 25.68 8.13
C ILE A 62 -20.60 26.99 8.70
N TYR A 63 -19.28 27.21 8.63
CA TYR A 63 -18.65 28.42 9.14
C TYR A 63 -19.08 29.65 8.35
N GLY A 64 -19.22 29.54 7.03
CA GLY A 64 -19.74 30.62 6.18
C GLY A 64 -21.17 31.00 6.53
N ALA A 65 -22.07 30.02 6.72
CA ALA A 65 -23.45 30.27 7.13
C ALA A 65 -23.51 30.91 8.53
N TRP A 66 -22.66 30.48 9.46
CA TRP A 66 -22.56 31.08 10.79
C TRP A 66 -22.15 32.56 10.72
N ILE A 67 -21.10 32.87 9.95
CA ILE A 67 -20.61 34.24 9.77
C ILE A 67 -21.68 35.11 9.12
N ILE A 68 -22.33 34.63 8.04
CA ILE A 68 -23.39 35.37 7.34
C ILE A 68 -24.57 35.62 8.27
N SER A 69 -25.02 34.60 9.02
CA SER A 69 -26.13 34.75 9.97
C SER A 69 -25.83 35.78 11.06
N ASN A 70 -24.57 35.89 11.49
CA ASN A 70 -24.14 36.83 12.52
C ASN A 70 -23.84 38.24 11.97
N LEU A 71 -23.79 38.42 10.64
CA LEU A 71 -23.61 39.72 9.99
C LEU A 71 -24.96 40.39 9.63
N ILE A 72 -26.06 39.64 9.63
CA ILE A 72 -27.39 40.14 9.26
C ILE A 72 -27.99 40.94 10.42
N PRO A 73 -28.24 42.26 10.27
CA PRO A 73 -28.75 43.11 11.35
C PRO A 73 -30.15 42.75 11.87
N GLN A 74 -30.89 41.94 11.10
CA GLN A 74 -32.26 41.52 11.40
C GLN A 74 -32.34 40.26 12.27
N VAL A 75 -31.21 39.58 12.51
CA VAL A 75 -31.13 38.39 13.37
C VAL A 75 -30.40 38.79 14.65
N PRO A 76 -30.86 38.36 15.85
CA PRO A 76 -30.09 38.56 17.07
C PRO A 76 -28.69 37.98 16.91
N HIS A 77 -27.65 38.80 17.14
CA HIS A 77 -26.25 38.40 17.00
C HIS A 77 -25.94 37.34 18.07
N PHE A 78 -25.90 36.07 17.65
CA PHE A 78 -25.71 34.92 18.54
C PHE A 78 -24.26 34.82 19.02
N ASP A 79 -23.29 35.25 18.21
CA ASP A 79 -21.85 35.24 18.55
C ASP A 79 -21.15 36.52 18.07
N PRO A 80 -21.41 37.69 18.68
CA PRO A 80 -20.95 39.00 18.17
C PRO A 80 -19.42 39.13 18.05
N THR A 81 -18.68 38.39 18.87
CA THR A 81 -17.20 38.41 18.90
C THR A 81 -16.57 37.20 18.21
N PHE A 82 -17.38 36.29 17.67
CA PHE A 82 -16.93 35.02 17.07
C PHE A 82 -16.13 34.10 18.01
N VAL A 83 -16.20 34.32 19.32
CA VAL A 83 -15.40 33.58 20.31
C VAL A 83 -15.91 32.15 20.43
N ILE A 84 -17.23 31.94 20.34
CA ILE A 84 -17.82 30.60 20.43
C ILE A 84 -17.41 29.78 19.19
N LEU A 85 -17.50 30.36 18.00
CA LEU A 85 -17.03 29.74 16.76
C LEU A 85 -15.55 29.38 16.84
N ALA A 86 -14.70 30.30 17.30
CA ALA A 86 -13.27 30.07 17.41
C ALA A 86 -12.91 28.97 18.41
N MET A 87 -13.58 28.92 19.57
CA MET A 87 -13.38 27.85 20.56
C MET A 87 -13.82 26.49 20.00
N ALA A 88 -14.99 26.42 19.37
CA ALA A 88 -15.49 25.20 18.77
C ALA A 88 -14.57 24.68 17.65
N ALA A 89 -14.15 25.56 16.74
CA ALA A 89 -13.21 25.23 15.66
C ALA A 89 -11.85 24.77 16.20
N SER A 90 -11.37 25.35 17.30
CA SER A 90 -10.09 24.95 17.91
C SER A 90 -10.15 23.54 18.49
N VAL A 91 -11.24 23.20 19.20
CA VAL A 91 -11.45 21.85 19.72
C VAL A 91 -11.59 20.85 18.56
N GLU A 92 -12.38 21.20 17.54
CA GLU A 92 -12.54 20.36 16.35
C GLU A 92 -11.21 20.12 15.63
N ALA A 93 -10.38 21.15 15.46
CA ALA A 93 -9.07 21.03 14.82
C ALA A 93 -8.11 20.07 15.55
N ILE A 94 -8.12 20.05 16.89
CA ILE A 94 -7.33 19.10 17.68
C ILE A 94 -7.79 17.67 17.39
N PHE A 95 -9.10 17.40 17.45
CA PHE A 95 -9.63 16.07 17.15
C PHE A 95 -9.29 15.63 15.72
N LEU A 96 -9.48 16.51 14.73
CA LEU A 96 -9.15 16.22 13.34
C LEU A 96 -7.67 15.92 13.16
N SER A 97 -6.78 16.71 13.76
CA SER A 97 -5.34 16.49 13.71
C SER A 97 -4.95 15.13 14.29
N THR A 98 -5.51 14.77 15.45
CA THR A 98 -5.29 13.45 16.06
C THR A 98 -5.81 12.32 15.18
N PHE A 99 -7.00 12.46 14.58
CA PHE A 99 -7.53 11.44 13.66
C PHE A 99 -6.70 11.30 12.38
N VAL A 100 -6.21 12.42 11.83
CA VAL A 100 -5.30 12.42 10.69
C VAL A 100 -4.00 11.70 11.06
N LEU A 101 -3.41 11.99 12.22
CA LEU A 101 -2.18 11.34 12.68
C LEU A 101 -2.37 9.83 12.88
N ILE A 102 -3.47 9.41 13.50
CA ILE A 102 -3.81 7.99 13.64
C ILE A 102 -3.97 7.31 12.27
N SER A 103 -4.62 8.00 11.34
CA SER A 103 -4.80 7.50 9.98
C SER A 103 -3.47 7.40 9.21
N GLN A 104 -2.58 8.36 9.39
CA GLN A 104 -1.25 8.38 8.80
C GLN A 104 -0.38 7.25 9.38
N ASN A 105 -0.34 7.10 10.70
CA ASN A 105 0.39 6.00 11.34
C ASN A 105 -0.07 4.62 10.85
N ARG A 106 -1.38 4.43 10.68
CA ARG A 106 -1.93 3.18 10.15
C ARG A 106 -1.53 2.94 8.69
N ALA A 107 -1.54 3.99 7.86
CA ALA A 107 -1.12 3.89 6.47
C ALA A 107 0.39 3.63 6.34
N MET A 108 1.20 4.21 7.23
CA MET A 108 2.64 3.95 7.30
C MET A 108 2.93 2.51 7.69
N ASP A 109 2.30 1.98 8.75
CA ASP A 109 2.47 0.57 9.15
C ASP A 109 2.05 -0.43 8.05
N GLU A 110 1.01 -0.11 7.27
CA GLU A 110 0.65 -0.91 6.09
C GLU A 110 1.67 -0.77 4.95
N SER A 111 2.25 0.41 4.76
CA SER A 111 3.32 0.63 3.77
C SER A 111 4.58 -0.15 4.13
N ASP A 112 5.05 -0.04 5.38
CA ASP A 112 6.27 -0.70 5.86
C ASP A 112 6.17 -2.23 5.68
N LYS A 113 5.00 -2.82 5.97
CA LYS A 113 4.75 -4.25 5.73
C LYS A 113 4.81 -4.65 4.26
N ARG A 114 4.38 -3.76 3.36
CA ARG A 114 4.44 -4.01 1.90
C ARG A 114 5.87 -3.90 1.42
N ASP A 115 6.62 -2.91 1.92
CA ASP A 115 8.02 -2.72 1.56
C ASP A 115 8.89 -3.91 2.02
N ASP A 116 8.66 -4.44 3.23
CA ASP A 116 9.32 -5.67 3.71
C ASP A 116 8.98 -6.91 2.84
N LEU A 117 7.71 -7.06 2.45
CA LEU A 117 7.30 -8.16 1.58
C LEU A 117 7.92 -8.04 0.18
N ASP A 118 7.97 -6.84 -0.38
CA ASP A 118 8.55 -6.58 -1.68
C ASP A 118 10.07 -6.84 -1.66
N LEU A 119 10.77 -6.47 -0.58
CA LEU A 119 12.18 -6.81 -0.37
C LEU A 119 12.38 -8.34 -0.35
N HIS A 120 11.58 -9.07 0.41
CA HIS A 120 11.66 -10.54 0.47
C HIS A 120 11.39 -11.20 -0.90
N ILE A 121 10.40 -10.72 -1.65
CA ILE A 121 10.11 -11.22 -2.99
C ILE A 121 11.29 -10.96 -3.93
N ASN A 122 11.91 -9.78 -3.86
CA ASN A 122 13.08 -9.45 -4.67
C ASN A 122 14.26 -10.36 -4.36
N LEU A 123 14.60 -10.56 -3.08
CA LEU A 123 15.69 -11.46 -2.67
C LEU A 123 15.44 -12.90 -3.09
N LEU A 124 14.20 -13.40 -2.95
CA LEU A 124 13.83 -14.73 -3.42
C LEU A 124 13.96 -14.82 -4.95
N THR A 125 13.49 -13.81 -5.66
CA THR A 125 13.58 -13.74 -7.14
C THR A 125 15.04 -13.74 -7.60
N GLU A 126 15.91 -12.99 -6.93
CA GLU A 126 17.34 -12.96 -7.22
C GLU A 126 18.00 -14.34 -7.00
N HIS A 127 17.66 -15.02 -5.89
CA HIS A 127 18.13 -16.38 -5.62
C HIS A 127 17.66 -17.38 -6.69
N GLU A 128 16.38 -17.34 -7.07
CA GLU A 128 15.82 -18.21 -8.10
C GLU A 128 16.41 -17.90 -9.49
N LEU A 129 16.60 -16.62 -9.82
CA LEU A 129 17.21 -16.19 -11.07
C LEU A 129 18.66 -16.69 -11.17
N THR A 130 19.43 -16.59 -10.10
CA THR A 130 20.80 -17.12 -10.04
C THR A 130 20.82 -18.62 -10.30
N ARG A 131 19.95 -19.40 -9.64
CA ARG A 131 19.84 -20.84 -9.91
C ARG A 131 19.41 -21.15 -11.35
N LEU A 132 18.51 -20.36 -11.93
CA LEU A 132 18.12 -20.51 -13.32
C LEU A 132 19.31 -20.27 -14.25
N ILE A 133 20.12 -19.22 -13.99
CA ILE A 133 21.35 -18.95 -14.74
C ILE A 133 22.34 -20.12 -14.61
N GLU A 134 22.57 -20.63 -13.40
CA GLU A 134 23.45 -21.79 -13.17
C GLU A 134 22.97 -23.04 -13.93
N MET A 135 21.66 -23.34 -13.89
CA MET A 135 21.09 -24.47 -14.61
C MET A 135 21.20 -24.30 -16.12
N VAL A 136 20.93 -23.09 -16.64
CA VAL A 136 21.04 -22.79 -18.08
C VAL A 136 22.50 -22.89 -18.53
N ALA A 137 23.44 -22.38 -17.74
CA ALA A 137 24.88 -22.50 -18.00
C ALA A 137 25.33 -23.96 -18.05
N ALA A 138 24.88 -24.79 -17.10
CA ALA A 138 25.18 -26.23 -17.09
C ALA A 138 24.62 -26.94 -18.33
N VAL A 139 23.44 -26.55 -18.82
CA VAL A 139 22.85 -27.08 -20.06
C VAL A 139 23.63 -26.63 -21.29
N ALA A 140 24.00 -25.34 -21.38
CA ALA A 140 24.79 -24.80 -22.48
C ALA A 140 26.16 -25.49 -22.58
N GLN A 141 26.82 -25.72 -21.45
CA GLN A 141 28.09 -26.45 -21.38
C GLN A 141 27.95 -27.89 -21.90
N LYS A 142 26.87 -28.59 -21.52
CA LYS A 142 26.62 -29.97 -21.97
C LYS A 142 26.30 -30.07 -23.47
N LEU A 143 25.72 -29.02 -24.06
CA LEU A 143 25.39 -28.96 -25.49
C LEU A 143 26.53 -28.37 -26.34
N GLU A 144 27.67 -28.02 -25.74
CA GLU A 144 28.81 -27.36 -26.37
C GLU A 144 28.42 -26.06 -27.12
N VAL A 145 27.33 -25.42 -26.68
CA VAL A 145 26.86 -24.16 -27.26
C VAL A 145 27.62 -23.03 -26.60
N ARG A 146 28.49 -22.37 -27.36
CA ARG A 146 29.13 -21.12 -26.90
C ARG A 146 28.06 -20.04 -26.80
N THR A 147 27.74 -19.64 -25.58
CA THR A 147 26.85 -18.53 -25.30
C THR A 147 27.65 -17.24 -25.16
N ALA A 148 27.11 -16.09 -25.60
CA ALA A 148 27.73 -14.78 -25.38
C ALA A 148 27.96 -14.47 -23.88
N ALA A 149 27.22 -15.15 -23.00
CA ALA A 149 27.37 -15.10 -21.56
C ALA A 149 28.71 -15.68 -21.05
N ASP A 150 29.48 -16.46 -21.84
CA ASP A 150 30.80 -16.95 -21.43
C ASP A 150 31.81 -15.81 -21.15
N GLN A 151 31.55 -14.60 -21.66
CA GLN A 151 32.34 -13.40 -21.39
C GLN A 151 31.88 -12.61 -20.15
N GLU A 152 30.62 -12.78 -19.70
CA GLU A 152 29.99 -12.01 -18.60
C GLU A 152 29.72 -12.84 -17.33
N ILE A 153 29.61 -14.17 -17.42
CA ILE A 153 29.32 -15.08 -16.28
C ILE A 153 30.44 -15.04 -15.20
N GLY A 154 31.66 -14.63 -15.58
CA GLY A 154 32.75 -14.42 -14.62
C GLY A 154 32.53 -13.25 -13.65
N GLU A 155 31.71 -12.26 -14.03
CA GLU A 155 31.40 -11.08 -13.21
C GLU A 155 30.07 -11.24 -12.44
N ILE A 156 29.03 -11.83 -13.04
CA ILE A 156 27.69 -11.94 -12.42
C ILE A 156 27.69 -12.83 -11.16
N THR A 157 28.52 -13.88 -11.10
CA THR A 157 28.60 -14.79 -9.94
C THR A 157 29.38 -14.20 -8.76
N LYS A 158 30.02 -13.03 -8.94
CA LYS A 158 30.97 -12.50 -7.94
C LYS A 158 30.46 -11.37 -7.05
N ASP A 159 29.55 -10.51 -7.52
CA ASP A 159 29.35 -9.22 -6.84
C ASP A 159 27.91 -8.72 -6.70
N VAL A 160 27.04 -9.51 -6.08
CA VAL A 160 25.97 -8.91 -5.27
C VAL A 160 25.79 -9.73 -4.00
N ALA A 161 26.68 -9.52 -3.02
CA ALA A 161 26.37 -9.89 -1.64
C ALA A 161 25.36 -8.84 -1.12
N PRO A 162 24.11 -9.20 -0.81
CA PRO A 162 23.08 -8.24 -0.38
C PRO A 162 23.55 -7.39 0.82
N GLU A 163 24.37 -7.98 1.69
CA GLU A 163 24.96 -7.33 2.86
C GLU A 163 25.90 -6.15 2.51
N ALA A 164 26.61 -6.23 1.38
CA ALA A 164 27.52 -5.17 0.93
C ALA A 164 26.75 -3.98 0.37
N VAL A 165 25.64 -4.24 -0.34
CA VAL A 165 24.74 -3.19 -0.84
C VAL A 165 24.02 -2.48 0.30
N LEU A 166 23.56 -3.22 1.31
CA LEU A 166 22.93 -2.65 2.51
C LEU A 166 23.91 -1.76 3.30
N SER A 167 25.16 -2.19 3.44
CA SER A 167 26.20 -1.41 4.14
C SER A 167 26.52 -0.09 3.42
N GLU A 168 26.60 -0.09 2.09
CA GLU A 168 26.86 1.10 1.27
C GLU A 168 25.69 2.12 1.33
N ILE A 169 24.45 1.62 1.42
CA ILE A 169 23.25 2.46 1.58
C ILE A 169 23.20 3.10 2.98
N GLU A 170 23.61 2.37 4.02
CA GLU A 170 23.65 2.88 5.40
C GLU A 170 24.75 3.92 5.59
N GLU A 171 25.89 3.76 4.92
CA GLU A 171 27.03 4.69 4.96
C GLU A 171 26.79 5.97 4.14
N ASN A 172 25.96 5.90 3.08
CA ASN A 172 25.58 7.05 2.24
C ASN A 172 24.19 7.63 2.53
N SER A 173 23.45 7.08 3.50
CA SER A 173 22.17 7.66 3.93
C SER A 173 22.46 8.93 4.76
N PRO A 174 22.00 10.12 4.34
CA PRO A 174 22.17 11.32 5.14
C PRO A 174 21.40 11.13 6.45
N ALA A 175 22.12 11.16 7.57
CA ALA A 175 21.52 11.17 8.90
C ALA A 175 20.45 12.28 8.95
N GLN A 176 19.18 11.87 8.95
CA GLN A 176 18.04 12.75 9.25
C GLN A 176 17.81 12.79 10.75
#